data_AF-A0AAN7TJM2-F1
#
_entry.id   AF-A0AAN7TJM2-F1
#
_cell.length_a   1.000
_cell.length_b   1.000
_cell.length_c   1.000
_cell.angle_alpha   90.00
_cell.angle_beta   90.00
_cell.angle_gamma   90.00
#
_symmetry.space_group_name_H-M   'P 1'
#
loop_
_entity.id
_entity.type
_entity.pdbx_description
1 polymer ?
#
loop_
_entity_poly.entity_id
_entity_poly.type
_entity_poly.pdbx_seq_one_letter_code
_entity_poly.pdbx_strand_id
1 'polypeptide(L)'
;MDWIGPAPALCELEKVKPLHSTKISPLEEAVQLEADVLRGKIQHFTGKFSDAKKLLERVVGMIHHPERSAPSRAIAHLSAVCCELGEYEQGIRYAESHLSPGEYSPNSMNERRLRLALASAYLVKAMWIVRSVLPSDVPPNNAHDVLHKAQEILEGLNAYNPAKLSRADKINRVSICLGLAIIAHLQRKFVTALQWYESVLSASSECGWASGYVEAMTLSSMSVILHTTKDVSQAEKYERQALSIYQERSFYFVGFGTLWPEIVGRWLKRLGRGTIVMSDT
;
A
#
# COMPACT_ATOMS: atom_id res chain seq x y z
N MET A 1 13.47 -10.03 20.48
CA MET A 1 12.42 -10.88 19.88
C MET A 1 12.85 -11.11 18.46
N ASP A 2 13.34 -12.30 18.18
CA ASP A 2 13.83 -12.68 16.85
C ASP A 2 12.63 -12.81 15.91
N TRP A 3 12.72 -12.16 14.75
CA TRP A 3 11.66 -12.19 13.75
C TRP A 3 11.61 -13.60 13.13
N ILE A 4 10.53 -14.32 13.41
CA ILE A 4 10.32 -15.72 13.00
C ILE A 4 9.86 -15.88 11.54
N GLY A 5 9.72 -14.81 10.76
CA GLY A 5 9.23 -14.88 9.38
C GLY A 5 7.72 -15.18 9.27
N PRO A 6 7.14 -15.07 8.06
CA PRO A 6 5.69 -15.19 7.86
C PRO A 6 5.15 -16.62 8.04
N ALA A 7 5.91 -17.65 7.67
CA ALA A 7 5.43 -19.03 7.73
C ALA A 7 5.27 -19.56 9.17
N PRO A 8 6.24 -19.37 10.09
CA PRO A 8 6.04 -19.74 11.49
C PRO A 8 4.93 -18.93 12.18
N ALA A 9 4.79 -17.64 11.85
CA ALA A 9 3.69 -16.82 12.37
C ALA A 9 2.31 -17.34 11.95
N LEU A 10 2.14 -17.76 10.69
CA LEU A 10 0.91 -18.41 10.23
C LEU A 10 0.65 -19.73 10.96
N CYS A 11 1.69 -20.54 11.19
CA CYS A 11 1.56 -21.79 11.94
C CYS A 11 1.07 -21.56 13.38
N GLU A 12 1.56 -20.54 14.07
CA GLU A 12 1.07 -20.21 15.42
C GLU A 12 -0.39 -19.73 15.40
N LEU A 13 -0.78 -18.93 14.41
CA LEU A 13 -2.16 -18.46 14.27
C LEU A 13 -3.14 -19.60 13.97
N GLU A 14 -2.70 -20.66 13.29
CA GLU A 14 -3.52 -21.85 13.01
C GLU A 14 -3.78 -22.73 14.24
N LYS A 15 -2.99 -22.56 15.31
CA LYS A 15 -3.22 -23.22 16.59
C LYS A 15 -4.32 -22.55 17.41
N VAL A 16 -4.69 -21.30 17.08
CA VAL A 16 -5.79 -20.59 17.74
C VAL A 16 -7.10 -21.26 17.34
N LYS A 17 -7.69 -21.98 18.30
CA LYS A 17 -8.97 -22.68 18.17
C LYS A 17 -9.78 -22.49 19.45
N PRO A 18 -11.13 -22.44 19.38
CA PRO A 18 -11.96 -22.44 20.58
C PRO A 18 -11.68 -23.67 21.45
N LEU A 19 -11.74 -23.50 22.77
CA LEU A 19 -11.62 -24.59 23.74
C LEU A 19 -12.81 -25.55 23.64
N HIS A 20 -13.99 -25.01 23.34
CA HIS A 20 -15.21 -25.77 23.12
C HIS A 20 -15.80 -25.52 21.72
N SER A 21 -15.83 -26.55 20.89
CA SER A 21 -16.33 -26.47 19.51
C SER A 21 -17.83 -26.20 19.39
N THR A 22 -18.61 -26.44 20.45
CA THR A 22 -20.08 -26.34 20.45
C THR A 22 -20.62 -25.16 21.27
N LYS A 23 -19.80 -24.54 22.12
CA LYS A 23 -20.19 -23.39 22.95
C LYS A 23 -19.06 -22.38 23.02
N ILE A 24 -18.85 -21.68 21.92
CA ILE A 24 -17.82 -20.65 21.76
C ILE A 24 -18.23 -19.43 22.58
N SER A 25 -17.37 -18.99 23.50
CA SER A 25 -17.59 -17.76 24.25
C SER A 25 -17.34 -16.52 23.37
N PRO A 26 -17.93 -15.35 23.71
CA PRO A 26 -17.66 -14.11 22.98
C PRO A 26 -16.18 -13.73 22.94
N LEU A 27 -15.42 -14.10 23.97
CA LEU A 27 -13.97 -13.86 24.02
C LEU A 27 -13.22 -14.74 23.03
N GLU A 28 -13.56 -16.04 22.96
CA GLU A 28 -12.96 -16.96 21.98
C GLU A 28 -13.30 -16.54 20.55
N GLU A 29 -14.53 -16.08 20.31
CA GLU A 29 -14.95 -15.54 19.02
C GLU A 29 -14.11 -14.29 18.64
N ALA A 30 -13.92 -13.35 19.58
CA ALA A 30 -13.12 -12.16 19.35
C ALA A 30 -11.64 -12.48 19.08
N VAL A 31 -11.06 -13.44 19.83
CA VAL A 31 -9.68 -13.90 19.62
C VAL A 31 -9.53 -14.59 18.26
N GLN A 32 -10.49 -15.42 17.88
CA GLN A 32 -10.49 -16.09 16.57
C GLN A 32 -10.56 -15.07 15.43
N LEU A 33 -11.43 -14.06 15.57
CA LEU A 33 -11.58 -12.99 14.59
C LEU A 33 -10.27 -12.20 14.41
N GLU A 34 -9.61 -11.83 15.51
CA GLU A 34 -8.32 -11.14 15.45
C GLU A 34 -7.22 -12.02 14.83
N ALA A 35 -7.21 -13.33 15.14
CA ALA A 35 -6.29 -14.27 14.50
C ALA A 35 -6.49 -14.34 12.98
N ASP A 36 -7.75 -14.40 12.52
CA ASP A 36 -8.08 -14.42 11.09
C ASP A 36 -7.72 -13.09 10.39
N VAL A 37 -7.89 -11.95 11.06
CA VAL A 37 -7.40 -10.65 10.56
C VAL A 37 -5.88 -10.66 10.37
N LEU A 38 -5.14 -11.20 11.34
CA LEU A 38 -3.68 -11.30 11.27
C LEU A 38 -3.23 -12.26 10.16
N ARG A 39 -3.89 -13.39 9.99
CA ARG A 39 -3.63 -14.33 8.88
C ARG A 39 -3.86 -13.67 7.54
N GLY A 40 -4.98 -12.96 7.36
CA GLY A 40 -5.30 -12.24 6.13
C GLY A 40 -4.26 -11.16 5.81
N LYS A 41 -3.81 -10.44 6.84
CA LYS A 41 -2.73 -9.46 6.72
C LYS A 41 -1.39 -10.08 6.31
N ILE A 42 -1.00 -11.21 6.91
CA ILE A 42 0.25 -11.90 6.53
C ILE A 42 0.15 -12.38 5.09
N GLN A 43 -0.96 -13.02 4.72
CA GLN A 43 -1.18 -13.49 3.34
C GLN A 43 -1.07 -12.33 2.33
N HIS A 44 -1.71 -11.18 2.61
CA HIS A 44 -1.57 -9.96 1.81
C HIS A 44 -0.12 -9.54 1.64
N PHE A 45 0.66 -9.42 2.72
CA PHE A 45 2.06 -9.00 2.64
C PHE A 45 3.00 -10.02 1.99
N THR A 46 2.59 -11.28 1.90
CA THR A 46 3.30 -12.34 1.17
C THR A 46 2.83 -12.52 -0.28
N GLY A 47 1.96 -11.63 -0.79
CA GLY A 47 1.45 -11.69 -2.17
C GLY A 47 0.36 -12.74 -2.42
N LYS A 48 -0.11 -13.45 -1.38
CA LYS A 48 -1.20 -14.45 -1.48
C LYS A 48 -2.58 -13.78 -1.45
N PHE A 49 -2.82 -12.88 -2.41
CA PHE A 49 -3.98 -11.99 -2.40
C PHE A 49 -5.32 -12.71 -2.44
N SER A 50 -5.44 -13.79 -3.23
CA SER A 50 -6.69 -14.57 -3.31
C SER A 50 -7.07 -15.23 -1.98
N ASP A 51 -6.09 -15.77 -1.25
CA ASP A 51 -6.32 -16.39 0.05
C ASP A 51 -6.65 -15.32 1.10
N ALA A 52 -5.91 -14.20 1.09
CA ALA A 52 -6.16 -13.06 1.95
C ALA A 52 -7.58 -12.52 1.77
N LYS A 53 -8.05 -12.39 0.52
CA LYS A 53 -9.39 -11.90 0.20
C LYS A 53 -10.46 -12.79 0.82
N LYS A 54 -10.42 -14.10 0.54
CA LYS A 54 -11.39 -15.07 1.06
C LYS A 54 -11.50 -15.03 2.58
N LEU A 55 -10.36 -14.90 3.27
CA LEU A 55 -10.32 -14.85 4.72
C LEU A 55 -10.88 -13.53 5.25
N LEU A 56 -10.46 -12.40 4.67
CA LEU A 56 -10.89 -11.07 5.11
C LEU A 56 -12.36 -10.79 4.79
N GLU A 57 -12.90 -11.29 3.68
CA GLU A 57 -14.33 -11.23 3.36
C GLU A 57 -15.16 -11.97 4.41
N ARG A 58 -14.70 -13.15 4.85
CA ARG A 58 -15.34 -13.89 5.95
C ARG A 58 -15.33 -13.09 7.23
N VAL A 59 -14.18 -12.52 7.61
CA VAL A 59 -14.05 -11.66 8.79
C VAL A 59 -15.05 -10.52 8.72
N VAL A 60 -15.07 -9.76 7.62
CA VAL A 60 -15.97 -8.61 7.43
C VAL A 60 -17.45 -9.03 7.45
N GLY A 61 -17.80 -10.18 6.85
CA GLY A 61 -19.15 -10.72 6.84
C GLY A 61 -19.65 -11.25 8.20
N MET A 62 -18.77 -11.64 9.11
CA MET A 62 -19.15 -12.08 10.46
C MET A 62 -19.48 -10.92 11.40
N ILE A 63 -19.20 -9.68 11.01
CA ILE A 63 -19.33 -8.49 11.88
C ILE A 63 -20.68 -7.79 11.66
N HIS A 64 -21.75 -8.55 11.43
CA HIS A 64 -23.10 -8.03 11.19
C HIS A 64 -23.88 -7.65 12.47
N HIS A 65 -23.19 -7.45 13.60
CA HIS A 65 -23.81 -6.88 14.80
C HIS A 65 -23.54 -5.37 14.84
N PRO A 66 -24.56 -4.50 14.87
CA PRO A 66 -24.41 -3.04 14.84
C PRO A 66 -23.60 -2.46 16.01
N GLU A 67 -23.36 -3.24 17.07
CA GLU A 67 -22.51 -2.86 18.21
C GLU A 67 -21.03 -3.26 18.05
N ARG A 68 -20.70 -4.06 17.03
CA ARG A 68 -19.34 -4.48 16.72
C ARG A 68 -18.91 -3.72 15.47
N SER A 69 -18.25 -2.58 15.62
CA SER A 69 -17.59 -1.93 14.47
C SER A 69 -16.67 -2.97 13.83
N ALA A 70 -16.76 -3.13 12.52
CA ALA A 70 -15.77 -3.94 11.84
C ALA A 70 -14.38 -3.38 12.16
N PRO A 71 -13.39 -4.23 12.52
CA PRO A 71 -12.09 -3.73 12.88
C PRO A 71 -11.55 -3.07 11.62
N SER A 72 -11.39 -1.75 11.64
CA SER A 72 -10.93 -0.91 10.52
C SER A 72 -9.70 -1.49 9.81
N ARG A 73 -8.91 -2.30 10.54
CA ARG A 73 -7.80 -3.10 10.03
C ARG A 73 -8.20 -4.15 9.00
N ALA A 74 -9.25 -4.93 9.25
CA ALA A 74 -9.75 -5.93 8.31
C ALA A 74 -10.25 -5.28 7.02
N ILE A 75 -11.05 -4.21 7.14
CA ILE A 75 -11.56 -3.45 5.99
C ILE A 75 -10.41 -2.84 5.19
N ALA A 76 -9.44 -2.21 5.85
CA ALA A 76 -8.29 -1.62 5.16
C ALA A 76 -7.48 -2.67 4.38
N HIS A 77 -7.26 -3.85 4.98
CA HIS A 77 -6.58 -4.94 4.28
C HIS A 77 -7.43 -5.57 3.17
N LEU A 78 -8.74 -5.70 3.35
CA LEU A 78 -9.63 -6.21 2.31
C LEU A 78 -9.65 -5.24 1.12
N SER A 79 -9.78 -3.94 1.39
CA SER A 79 -9.69 -2.88 0.39
C SER A 79 -8.38 -2.95 -0.40
N ALA A 80 -7.25 -3.07 0.30
CA ALA A 80 -5.93 -3.25 -0.30
C ALA A 80 -5.87 -4.48 -1.21
N VAL A 81 -6.28 -5.65 -0.71
CA VAL A 81 -6.25 -6.91 -1.46
C VAL A 81 -7.15 -6.87 -2.70
N CYS A 82 -8.35 -6.28 -2.61
CA CYS A 82 -9.20 -6.04 -3.77
C CYS A 82 -8.46 -5.19 -4.82
N CYS A 83 -7.74 -4.14 -4.42
CA CYS A 83 -6.96 -3.31 -5.33
C CYS A 83 -5.83 -4.08 -6.02
N GLU A 84 -5.11 -4.93 -5.27
CA GLU A 84 -4.03 -5.78 -5.80
C GLU A 84 -4.54 -6.81 -6.83
N LEU A 85 -5.78 -7.27 -6.67
CA LEU A 85 -6.45 -8.18 -7.61
C LEU A 85 -7.09 -7.46 -8.81
N GLY A 86 -6.97 -6.12 -8.90
CA GLY A 86 -7.62 -5.33 -9.96
C GLY A 86 -9.09 -5.00 -9.70
N GLU A 87 -9.63 -5.39 -8.55
CA GLU A 87 -11.01 -5.11 -8.11
C GLU A 87 -11.09 -3.80 -7.31
N TYR A 88 -10.41 -2.75 -7.77
CA TYR A 88 -10.26 -1.49 -7.04
C TYR A 88 -11.59 -0.78 -6.75
N GLU A 89 -12.63 -0.96 -7.58
CA GLU A 89 -13.97 -0.41 -7.28
C GLU A 89 -14.59 -1.07 -6.03
N GLN A 90 -14.35 -2.36 -5.83
CA GLN A 90 -14.78 -3.04 -4.61
C GLN A 90 -13.97 -2.54 -3.41
N GLY A 91 -12.66 -2.34 -3.60
CA GLY A 91 -11.78 -1.78 -2.57
C GLY A 91 -12.19 -0.38 -2.11
N ILE A 92 -12.57 0.49 -3.06
CA ILE A 92 -13.12 1.83 -2.78
C ILE A 92 -14.41 1.70 -1.97
N ARG A 93 -15.37 0.89 -2.44
CA ARG A 93 -16.65 0.69 -1.73
C ARG A 93 -16.47 0.21 -0.29
N TYR A 94 -15.54 -0.72 -0.05
CA TYR A 94 -15.26 -1.18 1.31
C TYR A 94 -14.75 -0.06 2.23
N ALA A 95 -13.83 0.77 1.75
CA ALA A 95 -13.29 1.87 2.55
C ALA A 95 -14.31 3.00 2.75
N GLU A 96 -15.09 3.35 1.72
CA GLU A 96 -16.10 4.43 1.79
C GLU A 96 -17.28 4.07 2.68
N SER A 97 -17.81 2.85 2.57
CA SER A 97 -18.97 2.40 3.37
C SER A 97 -18.72 2.41 4.88
N HIS A 98 -17.46 2.46 5.30
CA HIS A 98 -17.05 2.48 6.71
C HIS A 98 -16.37 3.81 7.08
N LEU A 99 -16.54 4.86 6.28
CA LEU A 99 -16.13 6.23 6.61
C LEU A 99 -17.37 7.10 6.83
N SER A 100 -18.34 6.61 7.63
CA SER A 100 -19.56 7.37 7.89
C SER A 100 -19.28 8.57 8.80
N PRO A 101 -19.91 9.75 8.55
CA PRO A 101 -19.80 10.90 9.44
C PRO A 101 -20.20 10.54 10.87
N GLY A 102 -19.32 10.83 11.84
CA GLY A 102 -19.57 10.56 13.26
C GLY A 102 -19.26 9.14 13.75
N GLU A 103 -18.91 8.21 12.86
CA GLU A 103 -18.52 6.84 13.25
C GLU A 103 -17.17 6.80 13.99
N TYR A 104 -16.27 7.72 13.64
CA TYR A 104 -14.96 7.84 14.25
C TYR A 104 -14.70 9.27 14.73
N SER A 105 -14.00 9.40 15.86
CA SER A 105 -13.47 10.69 16.27
C SER A 105 -12.51 11.23 15.20
N PRO A 106 -12.54 12.54 14.90
CA PRO A 106 -11.65 13.16 13.93
C PRO A 106 -10.18 12.83 14.22
N ASN A 107 -9.47 12.41 13.18
CA ASN A 107 -8.08 11.96 13.26
C ASN A 107 -7.88 10.77 14.20
N SER A 108 -8.87 9.94 14.48
CA SER A 108 -8.65 8.68 15.20
C SER A 108 -7.78 7.72 14.37
N MET A 109 -7.11 6.77 15.03
CA MET A 109 -6.30 5.76 14.32
C MET A 109 -7.12 4.98 13.29
N ASN A 110 -8.39 4.69 13.58
CA ASN A 110 -9.29 3.94 12.70
C ASN A 110 -9.69 4.76 11.48
N GLU A 111 -10.09 6.02 11.67
CA GLU A 111 -10.41 6.92 10.57
C GLU A 111 -9.20 7.11 9.64
N ARG A 112 -8.02 7.41 10.21
CA ARG A 112 -6.79 7.60 9.42
C ARG A 112 -6.45 6.35 8.60
N ARG A 113 -6.63 5.16 9.18
CA ARG A 113 -6.39 3.89 8.50
C ARG A 113 -7.33 3.70 7.30
N LEU A 114 -8.62 3.97 7.47
CA LEU A 114 -9.61 3.83 6.39
C LEU A 114 -9.43 4.89 5.32
N ARG A 115 -9.12 6.14 5.70
CA ARG A 115 -8.75 7.20 4.74
C ARG A 115 -7.51 6.84 3.94
N LEU A 116 -6.48 6.27 4.57
CA LEU A 116 -5.29 5.80 3.86
C LEU A 116 -5.60 4.65 2.89
N ALA A 117 -6.47 3.72 3.29
CA ALA A 117 -6.94 2.63 2.42
C ALA A 117 -7.71 3.20 1.21
N LEU A 118 -8.61 4.15 1.44
CA LEU A 118 -9.37 4.82 0.39
C LEU A 118 -8.47 5.56 -0.60
N ALA A 119 -7.51 6.35 -0.10
CA ALA A 119 -6.54 7.05 -0.93
C ALA A 119 -5.71 6.07 -1.79
N SER A 120 -5.28 4.97 -1.19
CA SER A 120 -4.54 3.91 -1.89
C SER A 120 -5.38 3.26 -2.98
N ALA A 121 -6.67 3.02 -2.73
CA ALA A 121 -7.58 2.44 -3.69
C ALA A 121 -7.83 3.37 -4.89
N TYR A 122 -8.01 4.68 -4.64
CA TYR A 122 -8.06 5.68 -5.71
C TYR A 122 -6.75 5.74 -6.51
N LEU A 123 -5.60 5.71 -5.84
CA LEU A 123 -4.30 5.70 -6.52
C LEU A 123 -4.14 4.47 -7.42
N VAL A 124 -4.51 3.27 -6.94
CA VAL A 124 -4.48 2.04 -7.74
C VAL A 124 -5.41 2.13 -8.95
N LYS A 125 -6.63 2.65 -8.77
CA LYS A 125 -7.54 2.90 -9.90
C LYS A 125 -6.88 3.79 -10.95
N ALA A 126 -6.23 4.88 -10.55
CA ALA A 126 -5.50 5.74 -11.48
C ALA A 126 -4.33 5.01 -12.17
N MET A 127 -3.56 4.20 -11.43
CA MET A 127 -2.47 3.39 -11.98
C MET A 127 -2.97 2.39 -13.03
N TRP A 128 -4.12 1.74 -12.80
CA TRP A 128 -4.74 0.85 -13.78
C TRP A 128 -5.16 1.59 -15.06
N ILE A 129 -5.76 2.77 -14.91
CA ILE A 129 -6.13 3.62 -16.05
C ILE A 129 -4.89 4.04 -16.84
N VAL A 130 -3.80 4.44 -16.18
CA VAL A 130 -2.55 4.80 -16.86
C VAL A 130 -1.93 3.58 -17.54
N ARG A 131 -1.93 2.43 -16.88
CA ARG A 131 -1.41 1.17 -17.42
C ARG A 131 -2.10 0.75 -18.72
N SER A 132 -3.41 0.99 -18.85
CA SER A 132 -4.19 0.62 -20.05
C SER A 132 -4.02 1.57 -21.23
N VAL A 133 -3.55 2.80 -21.00
CA VAL A 133 -3.42 3.85 -22.04
C VAL A 133 -1.95 4.09 -22.45
N LEU A 134 -0.98 3.47 -21.78
CA LEU A 134 0.40 3.43 -22.26
C LEU A 134 0.42 2.78 -23.66
N PRO A 135 0.92 3.48 -24.70
CA PRO A 135 2.09 4.35 -24.62
C PRO A 135 1.86 5.87 -24.59
N SER A 136 0.63 6.38 -24.42
CA SER A 136 0.41 7.84 -24.35
C SER A 136 1.20 8.47 -23.19
N ASP A 137 1.96 9.53 -23.48
CA ASP A 137 2.79 10.26 -22.50
C ASP A 137 1.97 11.19 -21.59
N VAL A 138 0.65 11.19 -21.71
CA VAL A 138 -0.27 12.00 -20.91
C VAL A 138 -1.33 11.07 -20.30
N PRO A 139 -1.54 11.10 -18.98
CA PRO A 139 -2.63 10.37 -18.35
C PRO A 139 -3.96 10.81 -18.98
N PRO A 140 -4.87 9.88 -19.29
CA PRO A 140 -6.20 10.27 -19.78
C PRO A 140 -6.92 11.14 -18.74
N ASN A 141 -7.85 12.00 -19.18
CA ASN A 141 -8.56 12.95 -18.30
C ASN A 141 -9.24 12.25 -17.10
N ASN A 142 -9.77 11.05 -17.31
CA ASN A 142 -10.39 10.25 -16.24
C ASN A 142 -9.40 9.81 -15.14
N ALA A 143 -8.09 9.78 -15.40
CA ALA A 143 -7.08 9.54 -14.35
C ALA A 143 -6.86 10.78 -13.48
N HIS A 144 -7.02 11.99 -14.01
CA HIS A 144 -6.75 13.23 -13.28
C HIS A 144 -7.71 13.42 -12.10
N ASP A 145 -9.02 13.24 -12.30
CA ASP A 145 -10.02 13.35 -11.24
C ASP A 145 -9.79 12.34 -10.12
N VAL A 146 -9.42 11.11 -10.50
CA VAL A 146 -9.12 10.02 -9.56
C VAL A 146 -7.85 10.33 -8.76
N LEU A 147 -6.81 10.84 -9.42
CA LEU A 147 -5.57 11.27 -8.76
C LEU A 147 -5.81 12.42 -7.80
N HIS A 148 -6.66 13.39 -8.16
CA HIS A 148 -7.01 14.51 -7.29
C HIS A 148 -7.67 14.04 -5.99
N LYS A 149 -8.62 13.10 -6.07
CA LYS A 149 -9.25 12.50 -4.87
C LYS A 149 -8.24 11.82 -3.96
N ALA A 150 -7.32 11.03 -4.54
CA ALA A 150 -6.25 10.41 -3.75
C ALA A 150 -5.34 11.46 -3.11
N GLN A 151 -4.97 12.49 -3.86
CA GLN A 151 -4.08 13.57 -3.41
C GLN A 151 -4.67 14.33 -2.22
N GLU A 152 -5.93 14.75 -2.32
CA GLU A 152 -6.63 15.50 -1.27
C GLU A 152 -6.65 14.71 0.06
N ILE A 153 -6.95 13.42 0.01
CA ILE A 153 -6.97 12.57 1.20
C ILE A 153 -5.56 12.44 1.80
N LEU A 154 -4.53 12.21 0.97
CA LEU A 154 -3.15 12.05 1.42
C LEU A 154 -2.58 13.34 2.00
N GLU A 155 -2.84 14.49 1.39
CA GLU A 155 -2.43 15.81 1.92
C GLU A 155 -3.11 16.09 3.26
N GLY A 156 -4.40 15.78 3.38
CA GLY A 156 -5.12 15.88 4.65
C GLY A 156 -4.56 14.96 5.74
N LEU A 157 -4.12 13.75 5.39
CA LEU A 157 -3.44 12.84 6.32
C LEU A 157 -2.02 13.31 6.66
N ASN A 158 -1.31 13.91 5.70
CA ASN A 158 0.06 14.41 5.88
C ASN A 158 0.09 15.65 6.81
N ALA A 159 -0.99 16.44 6.83
CA ALA A 159 -1.12 17.57 7.73
C ALA A 159 -1.20 17.17 9.21
N TYR A 160 -1.50 15.89 9.51
CA TYR A 160 -1.50 15.38 10.87
C TYR A 160 -0.08 15.25 11.43
N ASN A 161 0.25 16.06 12.42
CA ASN A 161 1.58 16.11 13.05
C ASN A 161 1.48 15.83 14.57
N PRO A 162 1.53 14.56 15.00
CA PRO A 162 1.49 14.23 16.42
C PRO A 162 2.83 14.55 17.09
N ALA A 163 2.79 14.97 18.36
CA ALA A 163 3.99 15.28 19.14
C ALA A 163 4.99 14.10 19.25
N LYS A 164 4.49 12.86 19.17
CA LYS A 164 5.30 11.64 19.13
C LYS A 164 4.71 10.66 18.13
N LEU A 165 5.52 10.22 17.17
CA LEU A 165 5.13 9.22 16.17
C LEU A 165 5.16 7.81 16.78
N SER A 166 4.03 7.10 16.70
CA SER A 166 4.02 5.65 16.92
C SER A 166 4.68 4.91 15.75
N ARG A 167 5.00 3.62 15.92
CA ARG A 167 5.48 2.79 14.81
C ARG A 167 4.50 2.77 13.64
N ALA A 168 3.19 2.77 13.91
CA ALA A 168 2.17 2.82 12.87
C ALA A 168 2.18 4.17 12.13
N ASP A 169 2.37 5.29 12.84
CA ASP A 169 2.43 6.61 12.22
C ASP A 169 3.66 6.76 11.30
N LYS A 170 4.81 6.22 11.71
CA LYS A 170 6.01 6.18 10.86
C LYS A 170 5.77 5.41 9.56
N ILE A 171 5.17 4.22 9.65
CA ILE A 171 4.83 3.40 8.47
C ILE A 171 3.82 4.13 7.59
N ASN A 172 2.79 4.74 8.18
CA ASN A 172 1.80 5.51 7.44
C ASN A 172 2.44 6.72 6.73
N ARG A 173 3.42 7.37 7.35
CA ARG A 173 4.18 8.46 6.71
C ARG A 173 4.88 8.00 5.44
N VAL A 174 5.49 6.80 5.45
CA VAL A 174 6.06 6.22 4.22
C VAL A 174 4.97 6.01 3.17
N SER A 175 3.82 5.42 3.52
CA SER A 175 2.70 5.24 2.58
C SER A 175 2.21 6.56 1.98
N ILE A 176 2.11 7.60 2.80
CA ILE A 176 1.62 8.92 2.40
C ILE A 176 2.62 9.59 1.45
N CYS A 177 3.90 9.67 1.84
CA CYS A 177 4.94 10.24 0.97
C CYS A 177 5.03 9.48 -0.36
N LEU A 178 4.89 8.15 -0.31
CA LEU A 178 4.94 7.32 -1.49
C LEU A 178 3.75 7.58 -2.43
N GLY A 179 2.54 7.65 -1.89
CA GLY A 179 1.35 7.99 -2.66
C GLY A 179 1.47 9.37 -3.32
N LEU A 180 1.93 10.38 -2.59
CA LEU A 180 2.14 11.73 -3.12
C LEU A 180 3.24 11.78 -4.20
N ALA A 181 4.33 11.01 -4.03
CA ALA A 181 5.38 10.88 -5.03
C ALA A 181 4.87 10.26 -6.34
N ILE A 182 4.08 9.17 -6.24
CA ILE A 182 3.50 8.50 -7.39
C ILE A 182 2.49 9.42 -8.09
N ILE A 183 1.61 10.10 -7.35
CA ILE A 183 0.65 11.06 -7.91
C ILE A 183 1.39 12.15 -8.68
N ALA A 184 2.40 12.78 -8.08
CA ALA A 184 3.18 13.82 -8.73
C ALA A 184 3.93 13.29 -9.97
N HIS A 185 4.45 12.06 -9.92
CA HIS A 185 5.11 11.41 -11.05
C HIS A 185 4.11 11.17 -12.20
N LEU A 186 2.93 10.61 -11.91
CA LEU A 186 1.87 10.38 -12.90
C LEU A 186 1.35 11.69 -13.50
N GLN A 187 1.28 12.76 -12.71
CA GLN A 187 0.91 14.11 -13.18
C GLN A 187 2.07 14.86 -13.88
N ARG A 188 3.25 14.23 -14.03
CA ARG A 188 4.48 14.82 -14.60
C ARG A 188 4.98 16.07 -13.86
N LYS A 189 4.61 16.22 -12.58
CA LYS A 189 5.15 17.25 -11.67
C LYS A 189 6.49 16.78 -11.13
N PHE A 190 7.49 16.65 -12.00
CA PHE A 190 8.74 15.94 -11.73
C PHE A 190 9.54 16.50 -10.55
N VAL A 191 9.63 17.82 -10.40
CA VAL A 191 10.31 18.45 -9.26
C VAL A 191 9.64 18.06 -7.94
N THR A 192 8.30 18.17 -7.89
CA THR A 192 7.50 17.77 -6.72
C THR A 192 7.61 16.26 -6.44
N ALA A 193 7.63 15.44 -7.49
CA ALA A 193 7.79 13.99 -7.34
C ALA A 193 9.14 13.62 -6.73
N LEU A 194 10.24 14.24 -7.17
CA LEU A 194 11.58 14.01 -6.60
C LEU A 194 11.64 14.38 -5.12
N GLN A 195 11.07 15.53 -4.73
CA GLN A 195 10.98 15.96 -3.33
C GLN A 195 10.22 14.95 -2.46
N TRP A 196 9.11 14.40 -2.99
CA TRP A 196 8.36 13.37 -2.27
C TRP A 196 9.11 12.03 -2.22
N TYR A 197 9.81 11.63 -3.27
CA TYR A 197 10.66 10.43 -3.24
C TYR A 197 11.80 10.56 -2.22
N GLU A 198 12.44 11.72 -2.11
CA GLU A 198 13.40 11.99 -1.04
C GLU A 198 12.75 11.88 0.35
N SER A 199 11.51 12.35 0.49
CA SER A 199 10.73 12.19 1.72
C SER A 199 10.42 10.72 2.03
N VAL A 200 10.21 9.87 1.01
CA VAL A 200 10.06 8.41 1.18
C VAL A 200 11.34 7.79 1.72
N LEU A 201 12.50 8.13 1.15
CA LEU A 201 13.81 7.63 1.61
C LEU A 201 14.05 8.01 3.07
N SER A 202 13.78 9.28 3.42
CA SER A 202 13.90 9.77 4.79
C SER A 202 12.94 9.05 5.75
N ALA A 203 11.65 8.97 5.43
CA ALA A 203 10.66 8.31 6.27
C ALA A 203 10.91 6.79 6.43
N SER A 204 11.42 6.12 5.39
CA SER A 204 11.80 4.71 5.45
C SER A 204 12.95 4.47 6.44
N SER A 205 13.94 5.36 6.46
CA SER A 205 15.06 5.28 7.41
C SER A 205 14.60 5.42 8.87
N GLU A 206 13.60 6.26 9.15
CA GLU A 206 13.03 6.45 10.49
C GLU A 206 12.27 5.21 11.02
N CYS A 207 11.87 4.30 10.12
CA CYS A 207 11.20 3.05 10.46
C CYS A 207 12.16 1.95 10.97
N GLY A 208 13.48 2.17 10.85
CA GLY A 208 14.50 1.17 11.19
C GLY A 208 14.46 -0.06 10.28
N TRP A 209 13.95 0.09 9.06
CA TRP A 209 13.98 -0.95 8.06
C TRP A 209 15.37 -1.05 7.45
N ALA A 210 15.81 -2.27 7.16
CA ALA A 210 16.99 -2.45 6.33
C ALA A 210 16.71 -1.90 4.92
N SER A 211 17.73 -1.37 4.27
CA SER A 211 17.68 -1.08 2.83
C SER A 211 17.22 -2.32 2.08
N GLY A 212 16.33 -2.12 1.10
CA GLY A 212 15.66 -3.21 0.41
C GLY A 212 14.72 -2.70 -0.68
N TYR A 213 13.63 -3.43 -0.90
CA TYR A 213 12.72 -3.21 -2.01
C TYR A 213 12.16 -1.77 -2.12
N VAL A 214 11.75 -1.17 -1.00
CA VAL A 214 11.15 0.17 -1.00
C VAL A 214 12.13 1.21 -1.52
N GLU A 215 13.35 1.18 -0.99
CA GLU A 215 14.43 2.08 -1.39
C GLU A 215 14.84 1.88 -2.85
N ALA A 216 15.01 0.62 -3.27
CA ALA A 216 15.35 0.27 -4.65
C ALA A 216 14.31 0.79 -5.65
N MET A 217 13.02 0.58 -5.36
CA MET A 217 11.95 1.05 -6.23
C MET A 217 11.78 2.57 -6.23
N THR A 218 12.01 3.23 -5.09
CA THR A 218 12.04 4.70 -5.02
C THR A 218 13.15 5.26 -5.90
N LEU A 219 14.37 4.74 -5.79
CA LEU A 219 15.52 5.16 -6.61
C LEU A 219 15.29 4.89 -8.10
N SER A 220 14.69 3.76 -8.46
CA SER A 220 14.29 3.45 -9.83
C SER A 220 13.24 4.43 -10.38
N SER A 221 12.32 4.85 -9.52
CA SER A 221 11.30 5.83 -9.90
C SER A 221 11.92 7.21 -10.13
N MET A 222 12.89 7.59 -9.31
CA MET A 222 13.66 8.83 -9.48
C MET A 222 14.51 8.78 -10.76
N SER A 223 15.12 7.64 -11.10
CA SER A 223 15.93 7.54 -12.32
C SER A 223 15.11 7.72 -13.60
N VAL A 224 13.87 7.22 -13.64
CA VAL A 224 12.94 7.50 -14.77
C VAL A 224 12.73 8.99 -14.96
N ILE A 225 12.50 9.72 -13.86
CA ILE A 225 12.32 11.17 -13.90
C ILE A 225 13.58 11.83 -14.46
N LEU A 226 14.75 11.48 -13.92
CA LEU A 226 16.03 12.10 -14.30
C LEU A 226 16.41 11.83 -15.76
N HIS A 227 16.18 10.63 -16.28
CA HIS A 227 16.31 10.37 -17.72
C HIS A 227 15.37 11.24 -18.55
N THR A 228 14.12 11.39 -18.10
CA THR A 228 13.12 12.22 -18.78
C THR A 228 13.53 13.71 -18.77
N THR A 229 14.16 14.18 -17.69
CA THR A 229 14.66 15.55 -17.55
C THR A 229 16.11 15.74 -18.02
N LYS A 230 16.70 14.72 -18.68
CA LYS A 230 18.05 14.73 -19.27
C LYS A 230 19.23 14.84 -18.28
N ASP A 231 19.02 14.51 -17.01
CA ASP A 231 20.11 14.32 -16.04
C ASP A 231 20.53 12.85 -15.99
N VAL A 232 21.16 12.41 -17.09
CA VAL A 232 21.51 10.99 -17.30
C VAL A 232 22.52 10.51 -16.26
N SER A 233 23.52 11.31 -15.92
CA SER A 233 24.58 10.92 -14.98
C SER A 233 24.01 10.56 -13.60
N GLN A 234 23.11 11.40 -13.07
CA GLN A 234 22.45 11.12 -11.80
C GLN A 234 21.46 9.95 -11.91
N ALA A 235 20.75 9.82 -13.03
CA ALA A 235 19.85 8.69 -13.27
C ALA A 235 20.59 7.35 -13.19
N GLU A 236 21.75 7.22 -13.84
CA GLU A 236 22.56 6.00 -13.84
C GLU A 236 23.17 5.69 -12.47
N LYS A 237 23.44 6.72 -11.66
CA LYS A 237 23.85 6.53 -10.27
C LYS A 237 22.72 5.90 -9.45
N TYR A 238 21.50 6.42 -9.57
CA TYR A 238 20.33 5.86 -8.86
C TYR A 238 19.97 4.45 -9.34
N GLU A 239 20.06 4.16 -10.64
CA GLU A 239 19.85 2.80 -11.16
C GLU A 239 20.84 1.80 -10.55
N ARG A 240 22.14 2.14 -10.52
CA ARG A 240 23.16 1.27 -9.92
C ARG A 240 22.94 1.07 -8.43
N GLN A 241 22.60 2.13 -7.70
CA GLN A 241 22.31 2.04 -6.27
C GLN A 241 21.08 1.16 -6.03
N ALA A 242 20.00 1.38 -6.77
CA ALA A 242 18.77 0.61 -6.68
C ALA A 242 19.00 -0.87 -6.94
N LEU A 243 19.80 -1.23 -7.95
CA LEU A 243 20.15 -2.62 -8.24
C LEU A 243 20.97 -3.25 -7.11
N SER A 244 21.90 -2.49 -6.52
CA SER A 244 22.78 -3.00 -5.46
C SER A 244 22.07 -3.32 -4.15
N ILE A 245 20.96 -2.64 -3.87
CA ILE A 245 20.17 -2.81 -2.64
C ILE A 245 18.87 -3.59 -2.87
N TYR A 246 18.57 -3.96 -4.11
CA TYR A 246 17.36 -4.69 -4.43
C TYR A 246 17.33 -6.04 -3.71
N GLN A 247 16.22 -6.32 -3.07
CA GLN A 247 15.92 -7.57 -2.38
C GLN A 247 14.63 -8.15 -2.94
N GLU A 248 14.07 -9.16 -2.26
CA GLU A 248 12.77 -9.73 -2.61
C GLU A 248 11.66 -8.66 -2.70
N ARG A 249 10.76 -8.86 -3.66
CA ARG A 249 9.58 -8.02 -3.85
C ARG A 249 8.75 -7.96 -2.58
N SER A 250 8.31 -6.77 -2.21
CA SER A 250 7.50 -6.53 -1.02
C SER A 250 6.14 -5.93 -1.36
N PHE A 251 5.11 -6.38 -0.65
CA PHE A 251 3.70 -5.96 -0.82
C PHE A 251 3.17 -5.16 0.37
N TYR A 252 4.06 -4.44 1.09
CA TYR A 252 3.65 -3.64 2.26
C TYR A 252 2.78 -2.43 1.89
N PHE A 253 2.97 -1.88 0.69
CA PHE A 253 2.26 -0.70 0.20
C PHE A 253 1.45 -1.05 -1.05
N VAL A 254 0.17 -0.70 -1.01
CA VAL A 254 -0.81 -1.09 -2.00
C VAL A 254 -0.42 -0.56 -3.39
N GLY A 255 -0.37 -1.45 -4.38
CA GLY A 255 0.00 -1.14 -5.76
C GLY A 255 1.49 -0.93 -6.00
N PHE A 256 2.30 -0.73 -4.95
CA PHE A 256 3.74 -0.49 -5.08
C PHE A 256 4.56 -1.78 -5.25
N GLY A 257 4.03 -2.88 -4.73
CA GLY A 257 4.59 -4.22 -4.95
C GLY A 257 4.19 -4.84 -6.30
N THR A 258 3.16 -4.32 -6.97
CA THR A 258 2.50 -4.98 -8.11
C THR A 258 2.49 -4.11 -9.36
N LEU A 259 1.72 -3.03 -9.38
CA LEU A 259 1.47 -2.20 -10.54
C LEU A 259 2.58 -1.18 -10.79
N TRP A 260 3.07 -0.53 -9.75
CA TRP A 260 4.08 0.51 -9.88
C TRP A 260 5.38 0.01 -10.53
N PRO A 261 5.92 -1.17 -10.18
CA PRO A 261 7.09 -1.73 -10.85
C PRO A 261 6.85 -2.00 -12.33
N GLU A 262 5.65 -2.42 -12.71
CA GLU A 262 5.29 -2.62 -14.12
C GLU A 262 5.28 -1.29 -14.87
N ILE A 263 4.70 -0.23 -14.28
CA ILE A 263 4.66 1.11 -14.87
C ILE A 263 6.08 1.67 -15.03
N VAL A 264 6.87 1.67 -13.95
CA VAL A 264 8.27 2.13 -13.95
C VAL A 264 9.11 1.31 -14.92
N GLY A 265 8.95 -0.02 -14.91
CA GLY A 265 9.68 -0.92 -15.80
C GLY A 265 9.39 -0.65 -17.28
N ARG A 266 8.13 -0.42 -17.64
CA ARG A 266 7.77 0.00 -19.01
C ARG A 266 8.40 1.34 -19.38
N TRP A 267 8.44 2.31 -18.47
CA TRP A 267 9.09 3.60 -18.71
C TRP A 267 10.61 3.45 -18.91
N LEU A 268 11.29 2.70 -18.06
CA LEU A 268 12.72 2.39 -18.23
C LEU A 268 12.99 1.69 -19.56
N LYS A 269 12.17 0.71 -19.93
CA LYS A 269 12.31 0.00 -21.22
C LYS A 269 12.18 0.93 -22.42
N ARG A 270 11.27 1.92 -22.37
CA ARG A 270 11.14 2.96 -23.42
C ARG A 270 12.37 3.86 -23.52
N LEU A 271 13.04 4.09 -22.40
CA LEU A 271 14.30 4.83 -22.34
C LEU A 271 15.53 3.96 -22.72
N GLY A 272 15.31 2.71 -23.17
CA GLY A 272 16.39 1.77 -23.50
C GLY A 272 17.15 1.25 -22.27
N ARG A 273 16.55 1.34 -21.08
CA ARG A 273 17.15 0.94 -19.79
C ARG A 273 16.64 -0.43 -19.33
N GLY A 274 17.43 -1.11 -18.52
CA GLY A 274 17.04 -2.37 -17.86
C GLY A 274 16.05 -2.14 -16.71
N THR A 275 15.21 -3.12 -16.42
CA THR A 275 14.26 -3.08 -15.29
C THR A 275 14.84 -3.81 -14.08
N ILE A 276 14.76 -3.19 -12.89
CA ILE A 276 15.25 -3.81 -11.65
C ILE A 276 14.33 -4.95 -11.20
N VAL A 277 13.04 -4.81 -11.46
CA VAL A 277 12.06 -5.85 -11.21
C VAL A 277 11.95 -6.69 -12.47
N MET A 278 12.60 -7.85 -12.46
CA MET A 278 12.36 -8.89 -13.46
C MET A 278 10.89 -9.29 -13.35
N SER A 279 10.18 -9.31 -14.48
CA SER A 279 8.84 -9.91 -14.52
C SER A 279 8.97 -11.35 -14.04
N ASP A 280 8.23 -11.69 -12.99
CA ASP A 280 7.97 -13.10 -12.69
C ASP A 280 7.17 -13.60 -13.90
N THR A 281 7.84 -14.27 -14.81
CA THR A 281 7.23 -15.03 -15.91
C THR A 281 6.37 -16.14 -15.33
#